data_AF-R5L236-F1
#
_entry.id   AF-R5L236-F1
#
_cell.length_a   1.000
_cell.length_b   1.000
_cell.length_c   1.000
_cell.angle_alpha   90.00
_cell.angle_beta   90.00
_cell.angle_gamma   90.00
#
_symmetry.space_group_name_H-M   'P 1'
#
loop_
_entity.id
_entity.type
_entity.pdbx_description
1 polymer ?
#
loop_
_entity_poly.entity_id
_entity_poly.type
_entity_poly.pdbx_seq_one_letter_code
_entity_poly.pdbx_strand_id
1 'polypeptide(L)'
;MLDGIKKRLIHFESDGKSVVSDFVSARQRRVGALRRTVHACFYIQCAAALVCAVCGFAMGGIFTGLALAIGAAASVAAALMAVAGEPVIRLVSCALNLVYALICFIVSGNGAVFAVCGFVMLAASAAAAVSLAAGHLRDWLAAYPAAKISAGDYTFTGEPEAAIMPEAEPEPVEPAKPPEPSELMLIAEKVSGIMNSRSSRSAQENTTEVHSGESAQG
;
A
#
# COMPACT_ATOMS: atom_id res chain seq x y z
N MET A 1 14.05 1.94 15.80
CA MET A 1 12.80 2.74 15.72
C MET A 1 12.44 3.10 14.28
N LEU A 2 13.38 3.61 13.47
CA LEU A 2 13.13 4.00 12.08
C LEU A 2 12.64 2.84 11.19
N ASP A 3 13.19 1.64 11.34
CA ASP A 3 12.78 0.48 10.52
C ASP A 3 11.35 0.02 10.82
N GLY A 4 10.89 0.18 12.07
CA GLY A 4 9.49 -0.06 12.43
C GLY A 4 8.53 0.95 11.80
N ILE A 5 8.96 2.20 11.62
CA ILE A 5 8.19 3.23 10.90
C ILE A 5 8.17 2.93 9.40
N LYS A 6 9.32 2.58 8.82
CA LYS A 6 9.42 2.15 7.41
C LYS A 6 8.52 0.96 7.12
N LYS A 7 8.52 -0.07 7.99
CA LYS A 7 7.66 -1.25 7.85
C LYS A 7 6.17 -0.90 7.88
N ARG A 8 5.74 -0.02 8.80
CA ARG A 8 4.35 0.48 8.79
C ARG A 8 4.04 1.32 7.56
N LEU A 9 5.03 2.06 7.04
CA LEU A 9 4.88 2.95 5.90
C LEU A 9 4.79 2.20 4.56
N ILE A 10 5.36 1.01 4.46
CA ILE A 10 5.18 0.13 3.30
C ILE A 10 3.94 -0.74 3.39
N HIS A 11 3.40 -0.97 4.60
CA HIS A 11 2.25 -1.84 4.79
C HIS A 11 0.99 -1.31 4.09
N PHE A 12 0.36 -2.08 3.20
CA PHE A 12 -0.85 -1.67 2.47
C PHE A 12 -1.90 -2.79 2.40
N GLU A 13 -3.15 -2.41 2.14
CA GLU A 13 -4.25 -3.34 1.88
C GLU A 13 -4.36 -3.57 0.38
N SER A 14 -4.62 -4.81 -0.04
CA SER A 14 -4.64 -5.23 -1.44
C SER A 14 -5.82 -6.18 -1.71
N ASP A 15 -6.56 -5.92 -2.78
CA ASP A 15 -7.73 -6.72 -3.20
C ASP A 15 -7.34 -7.92 -4.07
N GLY A 16 -6.04 -8.17 -4.26
CA GLY A 16 -5.52 -9.39 -4.89
C GLY A 16 -5.43 -9.36 -6.41
N LYS A 17 -6.17 -8.47 -7.08
CA LYS A 17 -6.22 -8.38 -8.55
C LYS A 17 -4.94 -7.83 -9.18
N SER A 18 -4.28 -6.88 -8.52
CA SER A 18 -2.99 -6.35 -8.98
C SER A 18 -2.20 -5.68 -7.86
N VAL A 19 -1.49 -6.48 -7.07
CA VAL A 19 -0.70 -6.05 -5.90
C VAL A 19 0.23 -4.87 -6.20
N VAL A 20 0.82 -4.82 -7.39
CA VAL A 20 1.73 -3.75 -7.81
C VAL A 20 0.99 -2.42 -8.03
N SER A 21 -0.22 -2.44 -8.59
CA SER A 21 -0.99 -1.20 -8.83
C SER A 21 -1.55 -0.65 -7.51
N ASP A 22 -1.99 -1.53 -6.62
CA ASP A 22 -2.45 -1.21 -5.26
C ASP A 22 -1.29 -0.62 -4.44
N PHE A 23 -0.09 -1.18 -4.56
CA PHE A 23 1.11 -0.61 -3.95
C PHE A 23 1.42 0.79 -4.49
N VAL A 24 1.38 0.99 -5.81
CA VAL A 24 1.68 2.30 -6.42
C VAL A 24 0.67 3.35 -5.97
N SER A 25 -0.61 3.01 -5.92
CA SER A 25 -1.67 3.92 -5.46
C SER A 25 -1.53 4.27 -3.97
N ALA A 26 -1.29 3.26 -3.11
CA ALA A 26 -1.04 3.46 -1.68
C ALA A 26 0.23 4.30 -1.44
N ARG A 27 1.29 4.04 -2.20
CA ARG A 27 2.54 4.80 -2.16
C ARG A 27 2.31 6.26 -2.55
N GLN A 28 1.61 6.54 -3.66
CA GLN A 28 1.30 7.90 -4.08
C GLN A 28 0.48 8.65 -3.02
N ARG A 29 -0.52 7.98 -2.41
CA ARG A 29 -1.31 8.55 -1.32
C ARG A 29 -0.45 8.92 -0.11
N ARG A 30 0.49 8.06 0.28
CA ARG A 30 1.43 8.28 1.40
C ARG A 30 2.47 9.36 1.10
N VAL A 31 3.03 9.39 -0.10
CA VAL A 31 3.91 10.46 -0.57
C VAL A 31 3.18 11.81 -0.55
N GLY A 32 1.90 11.83 -0.98
CA GLY A 32 1.04 13.01 -0.92
C GLY A 32 0.73 13.46 0.51
N ALA A 33 0.52 12.51 1.44
CA ALA A 33 0.36 12.83 2.86
C ALA A 33 1.64 13.41 3.48
N LEU A 34 2.80 12.80 3.21
CA LEU A 34 4.10 13.32 3.67
C LEU A 34 4.40 14.72 3.13
N ARG A 35 4.05 14.99 1.86
CA ARG A 35 4.16 16.34 1.28
C ARG A 35 3.28 17.34 2.03
N ARG A 36 2.03 16.98 2.35
CA ARG A 36 1.13 17.82 3.16
C ARG A 36 1.69 18.08 4.55
N THR A 37 2.29 17.09 5.20
CA THR A 37 2.96 17.26 6.50
C THR A 37 4.09 18.27 6.43
N VAL A 38 4.95 18.19 5.39
CA VAL A 38 6.04 19.16 5.19
C VAL A 38 5.49 20.58 5.03
N HIS A 39 4.44 20.77 4.22
CA HIS A 39 3.80 22.09 4.08
C HIS A 39 3.15 22.57 5.39
N ALA A 40 2.50 21.68 6.14
CA ALA A 40 1.90 22.03 7.44
C ALA A 40 2.98 22.52 8.43
N CYS A 41 4.11 21.84 8.51
CA CYS A 41 5.23 22.26 9.35
C CYS A 41 5.82 23.60 8.91
N PHE A 42 5.89 23.87 7.59
CA PHE A 42 6.29 25.19 7.08
C PHE A 42 5.34 26.30 7.55
N TYR A 43 4.02 26.08 7.49
CA TYR A 43 3.05 27.04 8.00
C TYR A 43 3.20 27.27 9.52
N ILE A 44 3.49 26.22 10.29
CA ILE A 44 3.77 26.35 11.73
C ILE A 44 5.00 27.22 11.98
N GLN A 45 6.08 27.06 11.19
CA GLN A 45 7.27 27.90 11.31
C GLN A 45 6.97 29.37 10.99
N CYS A 46 6.17 29.63 9.94
CA CYS A 46 5.75 30.99 9.60
C CYS A 46 4.89 31.61 10.71
N ALA A 47 3.94 30.85 11.26
CA ALA A 47 3.11 31.30 12.38
C ALA A 47 3.96 31.60 13.62
N ALA A 48 4.91 30.74 13.96
CA ALA A 48 5.85 30.93 15.06
C ALA A 48 6.69 32.21 14.89
N ALA A 49 7.21 32.46 13.68
CA ALA A 49 7.97 33.65 13.34
C ALA A 49 7.11 34.94 13.48
N LEU A 50 5.86 34.90 13.00
CA LEU A 50 4.92 36.02 13.15
C LEU A 50 4.59 36.30 14.62
N VAL A 51 4.33 35.26 15.41
CA VAL A 51 4.09 35.40 16.86
C VAL A 51 5.29 36.04 17.54
N CYS A 52 6.51 35.61 17.23
CA CYS A 52 7.73 36.21 17.80
C CYS A 52 7.87 37.69 17.44
N ALA A 53 7.60 38.07 16.20
CA ALA A 53 7.65 39.46 15.78
C ALA A 53 6.60 40.32 16.50
N VAL A 54 5.34 39.85 16.55
CA VAL A 54 4.23 40.57 17.22
C VAL A 54 4.50 40.70 18.71
N CYS A 55 4.92 39.63 19.39
CA CYS A 55 5.29 39.67 20.80
C CYS A 55 6.45 40.63 21.07
N GLY A 56 7.44 40.67 20.16
CA GLY A 56 8.57 41.59 20.23
C GLY A 56 8.15 43.05 20.20
N PHE A 57 7.30 43.44 19.25
CA PHE A 57 6.79 44.80 19.15
C PHE A 57 5.83 45.17 20.29
N ALA A 58 4.95 44.25 20.70
CA ALA A 58 3.94 44.51 21.71
C ALA A 58 4.54 44.70 23.12
N MET A 59 5.57 43.93 23.47
CA MET A 59 6.08 43.87 24.84
C MET A 59 7.52 44.41 25.00
N GLY A 60 8.32 44.42 23.93
CA GLY A 60 9.74 44.80 23.98
C GLY A 60 10.07 46.18 23.39
N GLY A 61 9.08 46.88 22.82
CA GLY A 61 9.28 48.14 22.12
C GLY A 61 9.99 48.01 20.76
N ILE A 62 10.32 49.14 20.14
CA ILE A 62 10.77 49.19 18.73
C ILE A 62 12.08 48.43 18.51
N PHE A 63 13.09 48.60 19.37
CA PHE A 63 14.39 47.95 19.20
C PHE A 63 14.32 46.43 19.33
N THR A 64 13.59 45.93 20.33
CA THR A 64 13.37 44.50 20.55
C THR A 64 12.50 43.89 19.45
N GLY A 65 11.44 44.58 19.05
CA GLY A 65 10.59 44.17 17.94
C GLY A 65 11.36 44.07 16.62
N LEU A 66 12.24 45.04 16.32
CA LEU A 66 13.05 45.02 15.11
C LEU A 66 14.05 43.87 15.10
N ALA A 67 14.76 43.65 16.21
CA ALA A 67 15.69 42.53 16.36
C ALA A 67 14.99 41.18 16.16
N LEU A 68 13.81 41.02 16.79
CA LEU A 68 13.03 39.80 16.69
C LEU A 68 12.42 39.60 15.29
N ALA A 69 12.02 40.68 14.63
CA ALA A 69 11.50 40.65 13.27
C ALA A 69 12.56 40.27 12.23
N ILE A 70 13.81 40.75 12.38
CA ILE A 70 14.92 40.35 11.51
C ILE A 70 15.20 38.86 11.65
N GLY A 71 15.25 38.34 12.89
CA GLY A 71 15.41 36.91 13.15
C GLY A 71 14.26 36.07 12.61
N ALA A 72 13.02 36.53 12.81
CA ALA A 72 11.83 35.92 12.24
C ALA A 72 11.88 35.88 10.70
N ALA A 73 12.26 36.98 10.04
CA ALA A 73 12.41 37.04 8.60
C ALA A 73 13.47 36.04 8.09
N ALA A 74 14.62 35.95 8.77
CA ALA A 74 15.65 34.97 8.45
C ALA A 74 15.15 33.52 8.59
N SER A 75 14.38 33.22 9.64
CA SER A 75 13.77 31.88 9.81
C SER A 75 12.78 31.54 8.71
N VAL A 76 11.95 32.50 8.28
CA VAL A 76 10.95 32.31 7.21
C VAL A 76 11.64 32.13 5.86
N ALA A 77 12.68 32.92 5.58
CA ALA A 77 13.48 32.76 4.37
C ALA A 77 14.13 31.36 4.32
N ALA A 78 14.71 30.89 5.42
CA ALA A 78 15.26 29.55 5.51
C ALA A 78 14.18 28.46 5.33
N ALA A 79 13.00 28.67 5.91
CA ALA A 79 11.86 27.77 5.78
C ALA A 79 11.34 27.67 4.34
N LEU A 80 11.28 28.79 3.61
CA LEU A 80 10.86 28.83 2.20
C LEU A 80 11.81 28.02 1.32
N MET A 81 13.12 28.20 1.53
CA MET A 81 14.14 27.44 0.82
C MET A 81 14.07 25.95 1.17
N ALA A 82 13.72 25.60 2.42
CA ALA A 82 13.58 24.23 2.89
C ALA A 82 12.36 23.48 2.31
N VAL A 83 11.29 24.19 1.94
CA VAL A 83 10.12 23.61 1.25
C VAL A 83 10.48 23.17 -0.16
N ALA A 84 11.24 24.00 -0.89
CA ALA A 84 11.69 23.70 -2.25
C ALA A 84 12.92 22.76 -2.29
N GLY A 85 13.69 22.73 -1.21
CA GLY A 85 15.08 22.27 -1.23
C GLY A 85 15.35 20.84 -0.74
N GLU A 86 16.57 20.43 -1.07
CA GLU A 86 17.29 19.25 -0.61
C GLU A 86 17.33 19.09 0.92
N PRO A 87 17.58 17.88 1.44
CA PRO A 87 17.63 17.61 2.89
C PRO A 87 18.58 18.54 3.65
N VAL A 88 19.65 19.00 3.02
CA VAL A 88 20.62 19.95 3.58
C VAL A 88 19.96 21.27 3.96
N ILE A 89 19.09 21.81 3.09
CA ILE A 89 18.47 23.12 3.31
C ILE A 89 17.46 23.05 4.47
N ARG A 90 16.77 21.92 4.61
CA ARG A 90 15.90 21.65 5.76
C ARG A 90 16.68 21.54 7.07
N LEU A 91 17.89 20.98 7.03
CA LEU A 91 18.77 20.87 8.18
C LEU A 91 19.29 22.23 8.60
N VAL A 92 19.67 23.08 7.64
CA VAL A 92 20.03 24.48 7.88
C VAL A 92 18.88 25.24 8.52
N SER A 93 17.65 25.10 8.01
CA SER A 93 16.45 25.73 8.61
C SER A 93 16.21 25.28 10.05
N CYS A 94 16.35 23.97 10.33
CA CYS A 94 16.25 23.44 11.69
C CYS A 94 17.32 24.03 12.62
N ALA A 95 18.58 24.04 12.17
CA ALA A 95 19.69 24.60 12.95
C ALA A 95 19.50 26.09 13.21
N LEU A 96 19.03 26.85 12.21
CA LEU A 96 18.80 28.29 12.34
C LEU A 96 17.70 28.60 13.38
N ASN A 97 16.59 27.85 13.37
CA ASN A 97 15.54 27.97 14.38
C ASN A 97 16.05 27.63 15.80
N LEU A 98 16.90 26.60 15.91
CA LEU A 98 17.49 26.19 17.19
C LEU A 98 18.48 27.23 17.73
N VAL A 99 19.37 27.74 16.88
CA VAL A 99 20.31 28.83 17.23
C VAL A 99 19.54 30.06 17.67
N TYR A 100 18.48 30.40 16.94
CA TYR A 100 17.66 31.57 17.28
C TYR A 100 16.91 31.38 18.61
N ALA A 101 16.35 30.19 18.87
CA ALA A 101 15.76 29.86 20.16
C ALA A 101 16.79 30.00 21.30
N LEU A 102 18.02 29.51 21.09
CA LEU A 102 19.10 29.59 22.06
C LEU A 102 19.52 31.03 22.34
N ILE A 103 19.63 31.88 21.31
CA ILE A 103 19.89 33.31 21.45
C ILE A 103 18.76 33.96 22.28
N CYS A 104 17.50 33.66 21.97
CA CYS A 104 16.36 34.14 22.74
C CYS A 104 16.44 33.71 24.21
N PHE A 105 16.82 32.47 24.53
CA PHE A 105 16.99 32.02 25.91
C PHE A 105 18.16 32.71 26.63
N ILE A 106 19.29 32.93 25.97
CA ILE A 106 20.43 33.66 26.56
C ILE A 106 20.04 35.10 26.87
N VAL A 107 19.33 35.77 25.96
CA VAL A 107 18.86 37.15 26.15
C VAL A 107 17.68 37.21 27.11
N SER A 108 17.00 36.10 27.40
CA SER A 108 15.84 36.01 28.29
C SER A 108 16.11 36.44 29.74
N GLY A 109 17.37 36.56 30.16
CA GLY A 109 17.71 37.26 31.40
C GLY A 109 17.20 38.71 31.45
N ASN A 110 16.85 39.29 30.30
CA ASN A 110 16.33 40.66 30.13
C ASN A 110 14.79 40.75 30.00
N GLY A 111 14.04 39.65 30.13
CA GLY A 111 12.57 39.71 30.17
C GLY A 111 11.83 38.48 29.61
N ALA A 112 10.58 38.31 30.04
CA ALA A 112 9.73 37.16 29.72
C ALA A 112 9.42 37.00 28.21
N VAL A 113 9.48 38.08 27.43
CA VAL A 113 9.21 38.09 25.99
C VAL A 113 10.18 37.19 25.23
N PHE A 114 11.45 37.23 25.61
CA PHE A 114 12.51 36.42 25.00
C PHE A 114 12.40 34.95 25.40
N ALA A 115 11.96 34.63 26.63
CA ALA A 115 11.63 33.25 27.01
C ALA A 115 10.51 32.69 26.13
N VAL A 116 9.41 33.44 25.97
CA VAL A 116 8.27 33.01 25.16
C VAL A 116 8.69 32.80 23.71
N CYS A 117 9.44 33.74 23.13
CA CYS A 117 9.98 33.59 21.77
C CYS A 117 10.94 32.39 21.66
N GLY A 118 11.76 32.14 22.67
CA GLY A 118 12.63 30.97 22.75
C GLY A 118 11.84 29.65 22.67
N PHE A 119 10.78 29.51 23.46
CA PHE A 119 9.92 28.32 23.42
C PHE A 119 9.19 28.16 22.09
N VAL A 120 8.66 29.25 21.53
CA VAL A 120 7.99 29.25 20.23
C VAL A 120 8.95 28.79 19.12
N MET A 121 10.19 29.27 19.14
CA MET A 121 11.19 28.91 18.14
C MET A 121 11.75 27.50 18.34
N LEU A 122 11.78 27.01 19.58
CA LEU A 122 12.09 25.61 19.87
C LEU A 122 11.00 24.67 19.32
N ALA A 123 9.73 25.05 19.45
CA ALA A 123 8.63 24.31 18.81
C ALA A 123 8.73 24.35 17.28
N ALA A 124 9.09 25.50 16.70
CA ALA A 124 9.35 25.62 15.26
C ALA A 124 10.53 24.73 14.79
N SER A 125 11.58 24.61 15.61
CA SER A 125 12.68 23.68 15.37
C SER A 125 12.23 22.22 15.41
N ALA A 126 11.35 21.85 16.35
CA ALA A 126 10.76 20.51 16.38
C ALA A 126 9.95 20.23 15.10
N ALA A 127 9.15 21.20 14.64
CA ALA A 127 8.44 21.09 13.37
C ALA A 127 9.39 20.96 12.16
N ALA A 128 10.54 21.63 12.19
CA ALA A 128 11.59 21.48 11.18
C ALA A 128 12.19 20.06 11.18
N ALA A 129 12.45 19.49 12.35
CA ALA A 129 12.93 18.12 12.50
C ALA A 129 11.92 17.08 11.98
N VAL A 130 10.63 17.31 12.23
CA VAL A 130 9.55 16.48 11.66
C VAL A 130 9.51 16.61 10.13
N SER A 131 9.69 17.82 9.59
CA SER A 131 9.76 18.06 8.14
C SER A 131 10.95 17.36 7.48
N LEU A 132 12.09 17.30 8.18
CA LEU A 132 13.28 16.56 7.77
C LEU A 132 13.00 15.07 7.71
N ALA A 133 12.48 14.50 8.79
CA ALA A 133 12.14 13.08 8.87
C ALA A 133 11.09 12.68 7.81
N ALA A 134 10.04 13.50 7.65
CA ALA A 134 9.02 13.30 6.63
C ALA A 134 9.57 13.40 5.20
N GLY A 135 10.50 14.32 4.95
CA GLY A 135 11.23 14.42 3.69
C GLY A 135 12.05 13.17 3.38
N HIS A 136 12.85 12.73 4.35
CA HIS A 136 13.66 11.53 4.20
C HIS A 136 12.82 10.27 3.95
N LEU A 137 11.71 10.12 4.68
CA LEU A 137 10.76 9.02 4.47
C LEU A 137 10.08 9.10 3.11
N ARG A 138 9.75 10.31 2.63
CA ARG A 138 9.17 10.54 1.30
C ARG A 138 10.14 10.10 0.21
N ASP A 139 11.40 10.53 0.30
CA ASP A 139 12.42 10.24 -0.71
C ASP A 139 12.78 8.75 -0.70
N TRP A 140 12.88 8.14 0.48
CA TRP A 140 13.04 6.69 0.63
C TRP A 140 11.87 5.92 0.01
N LEU A 141 10.62 6.30 0.32
CA LEU A 141 9.43 5.64 -0.21
C LEU A 141 9.30 5.85 -1.73
N ALA A 142 9.75 7.00 -2.24
CA ALA A 142 9.82 7.28 -3.67
C ALA A 142 10.93 6.49 -4.39
N ALA A 143 12.02 6.16 -3.72
CA ALA A 143 13.09 5.33 -4.28
C ALA A 143 12.82 3.81 -4.09
N TYR A 144 11.84 3.43 -3.27
CA TYR A 144 11.61 2.02 -2.94
C TYR A 144 11.11 1.23 -4.17
N PRO A 145 11.84 0.18 -4.61
CA PRO A 145 11.47 -0.59 -5.79
C PRO A 145 10.28 -1.51 -5.49
N ALA A 146 9.27 -1.50 -6.37
CA ALA A 146 8.10 -2.37 -6.26
C ALA A 146 8.44 -3.88 -6.36
N ALA A 147 9.61 -4.22 -6.93
CA ALA A 147 10.08 -5.61 -7.03
C ALA A 147 10.51 -6.23 -5.67
N LYS A 148 10.69 -5.42 -4.62
CA LYS A 148 11.07 -5.91 -3.27
C LYS A 148 9.88 -6.12 -2.34
N ILE A 149 8.65 -6.10 -2.85
CA ILE A 149 7.44 -6.33 -2.05
C ILE A 149 7.36 -7.82 -1.73
N SER A 150 7.26 -8.14 -0.44
CA SER A 150 7.05 -9.51 0.02
C SER A 150 5.64 -9.69 0.58
N ALA A 151 5.17 -10.94 0.68
CA ALA A 151 3.86 -11.28 1.25
C ALA A 151 3.65 -10.78 2.69
N GLY A 152 4.73 -10.45 3.42
CA GLY A 152 4.65 -9.83 4.74
C GLY A 152 4.40 -8.31 4.76
N ASP A 153 4.37 -7.66 3.58
CA ASP A 153 4.24 -6.20 3.45
C ASP A 153 2.81 -5.74 3.08
N TYR A 154 1.86 -6.65 2.88
CA TYR A 154 0.47 -6.29 2.62
C TYR A 154 -0.51 -7.20 3.36
N THR A 155 -1.68 -6.66 3.70
CA THR A 155 -2.81 -7.46 4.20
C THR A 155 -3.79 -7.64 3.05
N PHE A 156 -4.18 -8.88 2.78
CA PHE A 156 -5.17 -9.18 1.77
C PHE A 156 -6.56 -8.79 2.30
N THR A 157 -7.24 -7.87 1.61
CA THR A 157 -8.57 -7.34 1.98
C THR A 157 -9.68 -7.80 1.06
N GLY A 158 -9.36 -8.59 0.03
CA GLY A 158 -10.41 -9.38 -0.58
C GLY A 158 -11.13 -10.12 0.55
N GLU A 159 -12.47 -10.10 0.54
CA GLU A 159 -13.23 -11.20 1.13
C GLU A 159 -12.42 -12.47 0.83
N PRO A 160 -12.19 -13.40 1.79
CA PRO A 160 -11.70 -14.71 1.37
C PRO A 160 -12.60 -15.08 0.22
N GLU A 161 -12.05 -15.20 -0.99
CA GLU A 161 -12.79 -15.65 -2.15
C GLU A 161 -13.38 -16.95 -1.65
N ALA A 162 -14.65 -16.91 -1.24
CA ALA A 162 -15.14 -17.70 -0.12
C ALA A 162 -14.89 -19.12 -0.51
N ALA A 163 -13.82 -19.72 0.07
CA ALA A 163 -12.98 -20.68 -0.65
C ALA A 163 -13.67 -21.13 -1.93
N ILE A 164 -13.26 -20.62 -3.11
CA ILE A 164 -13.25 -21.59 -4.19
C ILE A 164 -12.27 -22.61 -3.62
N MET A 165 -12.86 -23.59 -2.92
CA MET A 165 -12.25 -24.85 -2.64
C MET A 165 -11.55 -25.16 -3.96
N PRO A 166 -10.33 -25.72 -3.97
CA PRO A 166 -10.06 -26.58 -5.10
C PRO A 166 -11.32 -27.42 -5.19
N GLU A 167 -12.13 -27.27 -6.25
CA GLU A 167 -13.13 -28.27 -6.52
C GLU A 167 -12.31 -29.53 -6.42
N ALA A 168 -12.61 -30.28 -5.36
CA ALA A 168 -11.65 -31.18 -4.77
C ALA A 168 -11.02 -31.92 -5.95
N GLU A 169 -9.69 -32.04 -5.99
CA GLU A 169 -9.13 -33.19 -6.68
C GLU A 169 -10.05 -34.34 -6.25
N PRO A 170 -10.90 -34.86 -7.16
CA PRO A 170 -12.10 -35.55 -6.73
C PRO A 170 -11.61 -36.64 -5.80
N GLU A 171 -12.08 -36.61 -4.54
CA GLU A 171 -11.76 -37.68 -3.61
C GLU A 171 -11.95 -38.98 -4.38
N PRO A 172 -11.00 -39.94 -4.32
CA PRO A 172 -11.14 -41.20 -5.01
C PRO A 172 -12.50 -41.78 -4.62
N VAL A 173 -13.47 -41.66 -5.53
CA VAL A 173 -14.82 -42.18 -5.31
C VAL A 173 -14.61 -43.68 -5.21
N GLU A 174 -14.60 -44.18 -3.98
CA GLU A 174 -14.86 -45.59 -3.70
C GLU A 174 -16.09 -45.93 -4.56
N PRO A 175 -16.00 -46.88 -5.50
CA PRO A 175 -16.95 -46.99 -6.59
C PRO A 175 -18.37 -47.21 -6.07
N ALA A 176 -19.13 -46.12 -5.99
CA ALA A 176 -20.54 -46.14 -5.66
C ALA A 176 -21.26 -46.80 -6.83
N LYS A 177 -21.82 -47.97 -6.50
CA LYS A 177 -22.68 -48.85 -7.28
C LYS A 177 -23.49 -48.09 -8.35
N PRO A 178 -23.50 -48.54 -9.63
CA PRO A 178 -24.24 -47.89 -10.69
C PRO A 178 -25.73 -47.74 -10.33
N PRO A 179 -26.38 -46.60 -10.64
CA PRO A 179 -27.81 -46.41 -10.40
C PRO A 179 -28.63 -47.46 -11.15
N GLU A 180 -29.60 -48.06 -10.46
CA GLU A 180 -30.44 -49.13 -10.99
C GLU A 180 -31.21 -48.64 -12.23
N PRO A 181 -31.13 -49.37 -13.36
CA PRO A 181 -31.86 -49.00 -14.56
C PRO A 181 -33.36 -49.15 -14.34
N SER A 182 -34.09 -48.05 -14.53
CA SER A 182 -35.55 -47.97 -14.42
C SER A 182 -36.24 -49.04 -15.29
N GLU A 183 -37.30 -49.64 -14.76
CA GLU A 183 -38.02 -50.81 -15.30
C GLU A 183 -38.44 -50.69 -16.79
N LEU A 184 -38.54 -49.46 -17.32
CA LEU A 184 -38.83 -49.19 -18.73
C LEU A 184 -37.70 -49.63 -19.69
N MET A 185 -36.44 -49.64 -19.25
CA MET A 185 -35.30 -50.12 -20.06
C MET A 185 -35.26 -51.66 -20.13
N LEU A 186 -35.63 -52.34 -19.04
CA LEU A 186 -35.76 -53.80 -18.95
C LEU A 186 -36.88 -54.35 -19.84
N ILE A 187 -37.97 -53.59 -20.02
CA ILE A 187 -39.06 -53.98 -20.93
C ILE A 187 -38.63 -53.82 -22.40
N ALA A 188 -37.91 -52.75 -22.74
CA ALA A 188 -37.40 -52.55 -24.11
C ALA A 188 -36.37 -53.61 -24.53
N GLU A 189 -35.50 -54.04 -23.61
CA GLU A 189 -34.51 -55.09 -23.86
C GLU A 189 -35.17 -56.47 -24.05
N LYS A 190 -36.21 -56.80 -23.27
CA LYS A 190 -36.98 -58.05 -23.44
C LYS A 190 -37.73 -58.10 -24.77
N VAL A 191 -38.28 -56.98 -25.24
CA VAL A 191 -38.98 -56.93 -26.54
C VAL A 191 -37.98 -57.07 -27.70
N SER A 192 -36.79 -56.45 -27.60
CA SER A 192 -35.72 -56.59 -28.60
C SER A 192 -35.18 -58.04 -28.67
N GLY A 193 -35.07 -58.73 -27.54
CA GLY A 193 -34.63 -60.14 -27.49
C GLY A 193 -35.62 -61.12 -28.14
N ILE A 194 -36.94 -60.87 -28.02
CA ILE A 194 -37.97 -61.71 -28.66
C ILE A 194 -38.01 -61.47 -30.17
N MET A 195 -37.81 -60.23 -30.62
CA MET A 195 -37.75 -59.91 -32.06
C MET A 195 -36.52 -60.53 -32.75
N ASN A 196 -35.36 -60.55 -32.08
CA ASN A 196 -34.13 -61.11 -32.66
C ASN A 196 -34.05 -62.64 -32.62
N SER A 197 -34.68 -63.31 -31.64
CA SER A 197 -34.70 -64.78 -31.56
C SER A 197 -35.66 -65.43 -32.57
N ARG A 198 -36.63 -64.68 -33.10
CA ARG A 198 -37.47 -65.13 -34.22
C ARG A 198 -36.74 -65.06 -35.57
N SER A 199 -35.73 -64.19 -35.69
CA SER A 199 -34.95 -63.98 -36.93
C SER A 199 -33.78 -64.95 -37.10
N SER A 200 -33.21 -65.48 -36.02
CA SER A 200 -32.08 -66.43 -36.10
C SER A 200 -32.52 -67.89 -36.26
N ARG A 201 -33.76 -68.24 -35.90
CA ARG A 201 -34.31 -69.58 -36.15
C ARG A 201 -34.72 -69.82 -37.62
N SER A 202 -34.78 -68.77 -38.43
CA SER A 202 -35.02 -68.87 -39.89
C SER A 202 -33.74 -68.81 -40.74
N ALA A 203 -32.56 -68.56 -40.13
CA ALA A 203 -31.30 -68.39 -40.87
C ALA A 203 -30.29 -69.54 -40.65
N GLN A 204 -30.53 -70.43 -39.68
CA GLN A 204 -29.73 -71.65 -39.46
C GLN A 204 -30.39 -72.88 -40.10
N GLU A 205 -30.94 -72.70 -41.30
CA GLU A 205 -31.33 -73.81 -42.19
C GLU A 205 -30.70 -73.67 -43.58
N ASN A 206 -29.81 -72.70 -43.78
CA ASN A 206 -29.18 -72.48 -45.08
C ASN A 206 -27.74 -71.99 -44.92
N THR A 207 -26.86 -72.44 -45.81
CA THR A 207 -25.47 -72.00 -46.02
C THR A 207 -24.39 -72.51 -45.05
N THR A 208 -24.19 -73.83 -45.05
CA THR A 208 -22.86 -74.34 -45.46
C THR A 208 -22.49 -73.68 -46.79
N GLU A 209 -21.42 -72.89 -46.88
CA GLU A 209 -20.53 -72.81 -48.06
C GLU A 209 -19.55 -71.61 -48.01
N VAL A 210 -18.26 -71.94 -48.25
CA VAL A 210 -17.27 -71.17 -49.06
C VAL A 210 -16.54 -69.99 -48.36
N HIS A 211 -15.30 -70.20 -47.89
CA HIS A 211 -13.99 -69.94 -48.55
C HIS A 211 -13.59 -68.44 -48.58
N SER A 212 -12.58 -67.98 -47.84
CA SER A 212 -11.12 -68.16 -47.94
C SER A 212 -10.46 -67.39 -49.11
N GLY A 213 -9.54 -66.48 -48.77
CA GLY A 213 -8.51 -65.87 -49.61
C GLY A 213 -8.59 -64.34 -49.73
N GLU A 214 -7.54 -63.52 -49.88
CA GLU A 214 -6.10 -63.51 -49.58
C GLU A 214 -5.56 -62.18 -50.18
N SER A 215 -4.62 -61.49 -49.49
CA SER A 215 -3.64 -60.49 -50.02
C SER A 215 -4.15 -59.25 -50.79
N ALA A 216 -3.41 -58.16 -51.03
CA ALA A 216 -2.29 -57.45 -50.40
C ALA A 216 -2.12 -56.15 -51.23
N GLN A 217 -1.73 -55.07 -50.55
CA GLN A 217 -0.86 -53.97 -51.00
C GLN A 217 -1.07 -53.25 -52.35
N GLY A 218 -1.21 -51.93 -52.23
CA GLY A 218 -0.86 -50.90 -53.22
C GLY A 218 -0.54 -49.61 -52.49
#